data_AF-A0A8J6RPR9-F1
#
_entry.id   AF-A0A8J6RPR9-F1
#
_cell.length_a   1.000
_cell.length_b   1.000
_cell.length_c   1.000
_cell.angle_alpha   90.00
_cell.angle_beta   90.00
_cell.angle_gamma   90.00
#
_symmetry.space_group_name_H-M   'P 1'
#
loop_
_entity.id
_entity.type
_entity.pdbx_description
1 polymer ?
#
loop_
_entity_poly.entity_id
_entity_poly.type
_entity_poly.pdbx_seq_one_letter_code
_entity_poly.pdbx_strand_id
1 'polypeptide(L)'
;MNQLKFLLISQLKRSHSGEKKNSGFTLIEVLVAMILAALVITPLLGFMINILDSDRKEQAKSTTEQEVKSALDYIAQDLSQAVFIYDAAALSANSSTTPTNSGIKDQIPPVQAVGGCSNINNCKPVLVFWKRKFLSKDEVGNFTGGNDTFVYSLVGYYLITDAGGNGTWSNTARIGRFEIKDGIPNPTGNTGLSRPDNGKTVYYRRLPDKGFRLFDLSKAGDLATKMKQWVKHPDSYNADMNAILIDYVDRSALNVRNTCPTGQTPTSVIAGFYACVNATGTTAQVFIRGNAWQRINNSSSPDPYTDARATYFPSASIRVQGRGFLYTK
;
A
#
# COMPACT_ATOMS: atom_id res chain seq x y z
N MET A 1 -94.30 0.08 26.61
CA MET A 1 -92.93 0.16 27.16
C MET A 1 -91.98 -0.08 25.99
N ASN A 2 -91.09 0.79 25.51
CA ASN A 2 -90.09 1.57 26.25
C ASN A 2 -89.38 2.62 25.35
N GLN A 3 -90.09 3.23 24.39
CA GLN A 3 -89.50 4.19 23.44
C GLN A 3 -88.98 5.47 24.14
N LEU A 4 -89.61 5.87 25.24
CA LEU A 4 -89.15 6.97 26.10
C LEU A 4 -87.81 6.67 26.81
N LYS A 5 -87.53 5.42 27.20
CA LYS A 5 -86.21 5.07 27.77
C LYS A 5 -85.09 5.14 26.73
N PHE A 6 -85.37 4.82 25.47
CA PHE A 6 -84.34 4.87 24.42
C PHE A 6 -83.94 6.32 24.09
N LEU A 7 -84.91 7.24 24.05
CA LEU A 7 -84.64 8.67 23.85
C LEU A 7 -83.93 9.31 25.05
N LEU A 8 -84.26 8.91 26.29
CA LEU A 8 -83.55 9.38 27.48
C LEU A 8 -82.09 8.87 27.56
N ILE A 9 -81.83 7.62 27.15
CA ILE A 9 -80.46 7.07 27.12
C ILE A 9 -79.61 7.71 26.00
N SER A 10 -80.21 8.06 24.85
CA SER A 10 -79.47 8.73 23.77
C SER A 10 -79.13 10.19 24.08
N GLN A 11 -79.93 10.87 24.91
CA GLN A 11 -79.62 12.22 25.38
C GLN A 11 -78.64 12.25 26.56
N LEU A 12 -78.69 11.25 27.47
CA LEU A 12 -77.69 11.11 28.55
C LEU A 12 -76.29 10.75 28.06
N LYS A 13 -76.15 10.15 26.87
CA LYS A 13 -74.83 9.94 26.22
C LYS A 13 -74.25 11.18 25.51
N ARG A 14 -75.02 12.27 25.35
CA ARG A 14 -74.56 13.54 24.77
C ARG A 14 -74.18 14.62 25.79
N SER A 15 -74.43 14.38 27.08
CA SER A 15 -74.08 15.32 28.16
C SER A 15 -72.65 15.16 28.71
N HIS A 16 -71.84 14.25 28.16
CA HIS A 16 -70.40 14.22 28.38
C HIS A 16 -69.59 14.82 27.22
N SER A 17 -70.19 15.76 26.48
CA SER A 17 -69.41 16.88 25.95
C SER A 17 -69.02 17.77 27.13
N GLY A 18 -68.18 17.24 28.03
CA GLY A 18 -67.36 18.10 28.87
C GLY A 18 -66.66 19.01 27.89
N GLU A 19 -66.88 20.31 28.03
CA GLU A 19 -66.14 21.34 27.34
C GLU A 19 -64.69 20.87 27.26
N LYS A 20 -64.24 20.45 26.07
CA LYS A 20 -62.81 20.37 25.83
C LYS A 20 -62.39 21.83 25.87
N LYS A 21 -62.08 22.31 27.08
CA LYS A 21 -61.27 23.49 27.27
C LYS A 21 -60.06 23.23 26.40
N ASN A 22 -60.02 23.88 25.24
CA ASN A 22 -58.80 24.03 24.49
C ASN A 22 -57.92 24.93 25.36
N SER A 23 -57.33 24.33 26.38
CA SER A 23 -56.28 24.91 27.19
C SER A 23 -55.07 24.94 26.27
N GLY A 24 -55.03 25.93 25.39
CA GLY A 24 -53.82 26.27 24.67
C GLY A 24 -52.74 26.59 25.71
N PHE A 25 -51.51 26.20 25.42
CA PHE A 25 -50.37 26.58 26.26
C PHE A 25 -50.32 28.11 26.37
N THR A 26 -50.11 28.61 27.58
CA THR A 26 -49.91 30.04 27.77
C THR A 26 -48.58 30.45 27.12
N LEU A 27 -48.49 31.69 26.62
CA LEU A 27 -47.27 32.20 25.98
C LEU A 27 -46.02 32.04 26.87
N ILE A 28 -46.19 32.13 28.20
CA ILE A 28 -45.11 31.94 29.17
C ILE A 28 -44.70 30.47 29.35
N GLU A 29 -45.64 29.54 29.24
CA GLU A 29 -45.38 28.10 29.36
C GLU A 29 -44.62 27.58 28.13
N VAL A 30 -44.96 28.09 26.94
CA VAL A 30 -44.20 27.82 25.71
C VAL A 30 -42.80 28.45 25.77
N LEU A 31 -42.67 29.65 26.34
CA LEU A 31 -41.39 30.32 26.52
C LEU A 31 -40.48 29.55 27.49
N VAL A 32 -41.00 29.13 28.66
CA VAL A 32 -40.25 28.34 29.64
C VAL A 32 -39.88 26.97 29.06
N ALA A 33 -40.79 26.30 28.35
CA ALA A 33 -40.52 25.03 27.69
C ALA A 33 -39.40 25.16 26.65
N MET A 34 -39.38 26.23 25.84
CA MET A 34 -38.29 26.48 24.89
C MET A 34 -36.96 26.74 25.60
N ILE A 35 -36.95 27.51 26.69
CA ILE A 35 -35.73 27.79 27.45
C ILE A 35 -35.18 26.51 28.09
N LEU A 36 -36.04 25.70 28.72
CA LEU A 36 -35.64 24.42 29.32
C LEU A 36 -35.18 23.43 28.24
N ALA A 37 -35.86 23.37 27.09
CA ALA A 37 -35.44 22.55 25.97
C ALA A 37 -34.07 22.98 25.43
N ALA A 38 -33.82 24.28 25.27
CA ALA A 38 -32.52 24.79 24.84
C ALA A 38 -31.41 24.48 25.85
N LEU A 39 -31.70 24.60 27.16
CA LEU A 39 -30.76 24.28 28.23
C LEU A 39 -30.39 22.79 28.29
N VAL A 40 -31.30 21.90 27.88
CA VAL A 40 -31.05 20.44 27.87
C VAL A 40 -30.46 19.96 26.55
N ILE A 41 -30.97 20.42 25.41
CA ILE A 41 -30.56 19.95 24.08
C ILE A 41 -29.14 20.39 23.74
N THR A 42 -28.76 21.63 24.07
CA THR A 42 -27.44 22.19 23.75
C THR A 42 -26.27 21.36 24.33
N PRO A 43 -26.23 21.02 25.64
CA PRO A 43 -25.15 20.20 26.18
C PRO A 43 -25.15 18.77 25.64
N LEU A 44 -26.33 18.19 25.38
CA LEU A 44 -26.43 16.84 24.78
C LEU A 44 -25.87 16.82 23.35
N LEU A 45 -26.18 17.83 22.54
CA LEU A 45 -25.67 17.96 21.19
C LEU A 45 -24.15 18.21 21.17
N GLY A 46 -23.66 19.04 22.10
CA GLY A 46 -22.22 19.25 22.29
C GLY A 46 -21.48 17.98 22.68
N PHE A 47 -22.03 17.20 23.61
CA PHE A 47 -21.48 15.91 24.00
C PHE A 47 -21.46 14.92 22.82
N MET A 48 -22.54 14.84 22.05
CA MET A 48 -22.63 13.99 20.87
C MET A 48 -21.57 14.35 19.81
N ILE A 49 -21.35 15.64 19.53
CA ILE A 49 -20.31 16.08 18.59
C ILE A 49 -18.92 15.63 19.06
N ASN A 50 -18.63 15.75 20.37
CA ASN A 50 -17.36 15.31 20.94
C ASN A 50 -17.14 13.80 20.82
N ILE A 51 -18.18 12.98 21.06
CA ILE A 51 -18.11 11.54 20.85
C ILE A 51 -17.86 11.23 19.38
N LEU A 52 -18.64 11.82 18.46
CA LEU A 52 -18.49 11.56 17.03
C LEU A 52 -17.11 11.95 16.51
N ASP A 53 -16.55 13.08 16.96
CA ASP A 53 -15.21 13.50 16.59
C ASP A 53 -14.14 12.54 17.15
N SER A 54 -14.28 12.13 18.41
CA SER A 54 -13.41 11.12 19.03
C SER A 54 -13.46 9.79 18.29
N ASP A 55 -14.66 9.29 17.97
CA ASP A 55 -14.87 8.03 17.25
C ASP A 55 -14.25 8.09 15.85
N ARG A 56 -14.44 9.19 15.12
CA ARG A 56 -13.82 9.38 13.79
C ARG A 56 -12.29 9.39 13.88
N LYS A 57 -11.72 10.04 14.90
CA LYS A 57 -10.27 10.09 15.14
C LYS A 57 -9.69 8.71 15.43
N GLU A 58 -10.31 7.97 16.35
CA GLU A 58 -9.87 6.61 16.71
C GLU A 58 -10.07 5.63 15.56
N GLN A 59 -11.15 5.75 14.80
CA GLN A 59 -11.38 4.93 13.60
C GLN A 59 -10.30 5.17 12.53
N ALA A 60 -9.99 6.43 12.23
CA ALA A 60 -8.96 6.77 11.24
C ALA A 60 -7.58 6.23 11.64
N LYS A 61 -7.23 6.35 12.93
CA LYS A 61 -5.99 5.82 13.49
C LYS A 61 -5.94 4.30 13.40
N SER A 62 -6.96 3.61 13.92
CA SER A 62 -7.04 2.14 13.93
C SER A 62 -6.98 1.55 12.52
N THR A 63 -7.69 2.16 11.57
CA THR A 63 -7.67 1.75 10.16
C THR A 63 -6.28 1.89 9.57
N THR A 64 -5.62 3.03 9.77
CA THR A 64 -4.26 3.27 9.25
C THR A 64 -3.24 2.32 9.88
N GLU A 65 -3.35 2.03 11.18
CA GLU A 65 -2.49 1.04 11.85
C GLU A 65 -2.65 -0.36 11.26
N GLN A 66 -3.88 -0.77 10.98
CA GLN A 66 -4.16 -2.07 10.37
C GLN A 66 -3.62 -2.17 8.94
N GLU A 67 -3.83 -1.14 8.12
CA GLU A 67 -3.31 -1.09 6.75
C GLU A 67 -1.78 -1.12 6.73
N VAL A 68 -1.12 -0.35 7.61
CA VAL A 68 0.35 -0.33 7.72
C VAL A 68 0.88 -1.72 8.08
N LYS A 69 0.24 -2.42 9.03
CA LYS A 69 0.62 -3.79 9.40
C LYS A 69 0.44 -4.77 8.24
N SER A 70 -0.72 -4.73 7.58
CA SER A 70 -1.01 -5.57 6.40
C SER A 70 0.00 -5.35 5.28
N ALA A 71 0.36 -4.09 4.98
CA ALA A 71 1.37 -3.77 3.98
C ALA A 71 2.76 -4.30 4.36
N LEU A 72 3.16 -4.17 5.63
CA LEU A 72 4.42 -4.73 6.13
C LEU A 72 4.44 -6.26 6.04
N ASP A 73 3.36 -6.93 6.42
CA ASP A 73 3.25 -8.39 6.35
C ASP A 73 3.33 -8.90 4.91
N TYR A 74 2.69 -8.20 3.97
CA TYR A 74 2.81 -8.49 2.54
C TYR A 74 4.24 -8.34 2.03
N ILE A 75 4.91 -7.22 2.35
CA ILE A 75 6.31 -6.99 1.99
C ILE A 75 7.20 -8.07 2.62
N ALA A 76 6.92 -8.45 3.87
CA ALA A 76 7.68 -9.47 4.58
C ALA A 76 7.54 -10.85 3.96
N GLN A 77 6.34 -11.21 3.50
CA GLN A 77 6.10 -12.46 2.78
C GLN A 77 6.92 -12.52 1.48
N ASP A 78 6.96 -11.44 0.71
CA ASP A 78 7.78 -11.37 -0.51
C ASP A 78 9.29 -11.40 -0.17
N LEU A 79 9.72 -10.66 0.86
CA LEU A 79 11.12 -10.62 1.31
C LEU A 79 11.61 -11.97 1.85
N SER A 80 10.74 -12.79 2.43
CA SER A 80 11.11 -14.13 2.91
C SER A 80 11.63 -15.03 1.78
N GLN A 81 11.16 -14.80 0.55
CA GLN A 81 11.57 -15.49 -0.67
C GLN A 81 12.72 -14.79 -1.39
N ALA A 82 13.25 -13.69 -0.84
CA ALA A 82 14.33 -12.94 -1.43
C ALA A 82 15.61 -13.79 -1.47
N VAL A 83 16.30 -13.64 -2.59
CA VAL A 83 17.54 -14.31 -2.95
C VAL A 83 18.69 -13.30 -2.96
N PHE A 84 18.40 -12.06 -3.37
CA PHE A 84 19.35 -10.96 -3.39
C PHE A 84 18.61 -9.64 -3.20
N ILE A 85 19.11 -8.77 -2.32
CA ILE A 85 18.51 -7.45 -2.05
C ILE A 85 19.49 -6.37 -2.48
N TYR A 86 19.03 -5.40 -3.28
CA TYR A 86 19.84 -4.28 -3.72
C TYR A 86 20.04 -3.27 -2.59
N ASP A 87 21.28 -2.80 -2.44
CA ASP A 87 21.65 -1.73 -1.52
C ASP A 87 21.33 -0.34 -2.12
N ALA A 88 21.43 0.71 -1.30
CA ALA A 88 21.17 2.08 -1.73
C ALA A 88 22.12 2.56 -2.84
N ALA A 89 23.36 2.07 -2.85
CA ALA A 89 24.35 2.39 -3.87
C ALA A 89 23.94 1.85 -5.24
N ALA A 90 23.46 0.60 -5.30
CA ALA A 90 22.98 -0.02 -6.53
C ALA A 90 21.70 0.63 -7.08
N LEU A 91 20.85 1.18 -6.21
CA LEU A 91 19.62 1.88 -6.61
C LEU A 91 19.89 3.32 -7.08
N SER A 92 21.04 3.89 -6.74
CA SER A 92 21.40 5.27 -7.11
C SER A 92 22.33 5.35 -8.32
N ALA A 93 23.05 4.26 -8.65
CA ALA A 93 23.96 4.15 -9.79
C ALA A 93 23.28 3.52 -11.03
N ASN A 94 23.74 3.95 -12.22
CA ASN A 94 23.32 3.37 -13.49
C ASN A 94 24.11 2.09 -13.81
N SER A 95 23.56 1.28 -14.70
CA SER A 95 24.23 0.09 -15.21
C SER A 95 25.50 0.47 -15.96
N SER A 96 26.59 -0.23 -15.65
CA SER A 96 27.89 -0.04 -16.26
C SER A 96 28.59 -1.37 -16.49
N THR A 97 29.43 -1.43 -17.51
CA THR A 97 30.35 -2.54 -17.77
C THR A 97 31.43 -2.63 -16.69
N THR A 98 31.76 -1.51 -16.03
CA THR A 98 32.68 -1.48 -14.89
C THR A 98 31.94 -1.95 -13.63
N PRO A 99 32.35 -3.08 -13.03
CA PRO A 99 31.53 -3.71 -11.99
C PRO A 99 31.40 -2.90 -10.69
N THR A 100 32.43 -2.14 -10.32
CA THR A 100 32.49 -1.38 -9.05
C THR A 100 31.53 -0.19 -8.98
N ASN A 101 31.16 0.40 -10.12
CA ASN A 101 30.27 1.56 -10.20
C ASN A 101 28.91 1.22 -10.82
N SER A 102 28.62 -0.07 -10.99
CA SER A 102 27.40 -0.54 -11.64
C SER A 102 26.22 -0.51 -10.67
N GLY A 103 25.05 -0.18 -11.18
CA GLY A 103 23.77 -0.26 -10.47
C GLY A 103 22.63 -0.53 -11.43
N ILE A 104 21.39 -0.45 -10.93
CA ILE A 104 20.19 -0.82 -11.71
C ILE A 104 19.24 0.35 -11.96
N LYS A 105 19.61 1.57 -11.57
CA LYS A 105 18.72 2.75 -11.61
C LYS A 105 18.10 3.01 -12.97
N ASP A 106 18.89 2.89 -14.04
CA ASP A 106 18.49 3.09 -15.44
C ASP A 106 17.73 1.89 -16.04
N GLN A 107 17.67 0.78 -15.31
CA GLN A 107 17.01 -0.46 -15.73
C GLN A 107 15.60 -0.58 -15.12
N ILE A 108 15.29 0.16 -14.06
CA ILE A 108 14.01 0.07 -13.35
C ILE A 108 13.20 1.38 -13.49
N PRO A 109 11.88 1.35 -13.21
CA PRO A 109 11.12 2.58 -13.02
C PRO A 109 11.75 3.47 -11.95
N PRO A 110 11.64 4.81 -12.04
CA PRO A 110 10.89 5.59 -13.04
C PRO A 110 11.68 5.87 -14.33
N VAL A 111 12.98 5.53 -14.41
CA VAL A 111 13.79 5.81 -15.62
C VAL A 111 13.26 5.01 -16.81
N GLN A 112 12.93 3.74 -16.57
CA GLN A 112 12.13 2.93 -17.48
C GLN A 112 10.66 3.07 -17.08
N ALA A 113 9.99 4.08 -17.64
CA ALA A 113 8.63 4.44 -17.26
C ALA A 113 7.63 3.28 -17.43
N VAL A 114 6.72 3.15 -16.46
CA VAL A 114 5.58 2.21 -16.45
C VAL A 114 4.31 2.94 -16.03
N GLY A 115 3.13 2.35 -16.28
CA GLY A 115 1.88 2.87 -15.75
C GLY A 115 1.94 3.01 -14.23
N GLY A 116 1.58 4.19 -13.71
CA GLY A 116 1.65 4.51 -12.28
C GLY A 116 3.02 4.97 -11.77
N CYS A 117 4.10 4.86 -12.57
CA CYS A 117 5.43 5.34 -12.18
C CYS A 117 6.26 5.75 -13.40
N SER A 118 6.15 7.02 -13.77
CA SER A 118 6.86 7.61 -14.92
C SER A 118 7.65 8.88 -14.57
N ASN A 119 7.40 9.47 -13.40
CA ASN A 119 8.04 10.72 -12.99
C ASN A 119 9.12 10.45 -11.92
N ILE A 120 10.37 10.84 -12.24
CA ILE A 120 11.51 10.65 -11.34
C ILE A 120 11.40 11.42 -10.02
N ASN A 121 10.62 12.50 -9.97
CA ASN A 121 10.46 13.30 -8.76
C ASN A 121 9.44 12.70 -7.81
N ASN A 122 8.40 12.05 -8.35
CA ASN A 122 7.28 11.56 -7.55
C ASN A 122 7.35 10.06 -7.27
N CYS A 123 8.02 9.28 -8.12
CA CYS A 123 8.13 7.83 -7.93
C CYS A 123 9.57 7.43 -7.66
N LYS A 124 9.80 6.75 -6.54
CA LYS A 124 11.16 6.49 -6.05
C LYS A 124 11.29 5.06 -5.53
N PRO A 125 12.31 4.28 -5.97
CA PRO A 125 12.54 2.93 -5.48
C PRO A 125 13.04 2.98 -4.04
N VAL A 126 12.37 2.25 -3.15
CA VAL A 126 12.77 2.15 -1.74
C VAL A 126 13.37 0.78 -1.44
N LEU A 127 12.85 -0.28 -2.04
CA LEU A 127 13.32 -1.64 -1.79
C LEU A 127 13.20 -2.44 -3.08
N VAL A 128 14.31 -2.98 -3.59
CA VAL A 128 14.30 -3.83 -4.78
C VAL A 128 15.09 -5.10 -4.50
N PHE A 129 14.55 -6.24 -4.89
CA PHE A 129 15.17 -7.53 -4.64
C PHE A 129 14.73 -8.56 -5.68
N TRP A 130 15.58 -9.57 -5.84
CA TRP A 130 15.26 -10.78 -6.56
C TRP A 130 14.64 -11.77 -5.59
N LYS A 131 13.51 -12.36 -5.98
CA LYS A 131 12.90 -13.49 -5.25
C LYS A 131 12.78 -14.71 -6.15
N ARG A 132 12.69 -15.87 -5.52
CA ARG A 132 12.35 -17.13 -6.18
C ARG A 132 10.90 -17.47 -5.87
N LYS A 133 10.01 -17.31 -6.86
CA LYS A 133 8.59 -17.64 -6.73
C LYS A 133 8.39 -19.11 -7.09
N PHE A 134 7.83 -19.87 -6.17
CA PHE A 134 7.35 -21.22 -6.47
C PHE A 134 6.04 -21.13 -7.24
N LEU A 135 5.94 -21.91 -8.32
CA LEU A 135 4.73 -22.07 -9.11
C LEU A 135 4.23 -23.49 -8.88
N SER A 136 2.98 -23.59 -8.40
CA SER A 136 2.37 -24.90 -8.18
C SER A 136 2.05 -25.58 -9.50
N LYS A 137 1.87 -26.91 -9.46
CA LYS A 137 1.32 -27.69 -10.56
C LYS A 137 0.09 -27.04 -11.22
N ASP A 138 -0.81 -26.43 -10.46
CA ASP A 138 -2.02 -25.81 -11.00
C ASP A 138 -1.73 -24.55 -11.81
N GLU A 139 -0.72 -23.76 -11.41
CA GLU A 139 -0.28 -22.57 -12.14
C GLU A 139 0.53 -22.89 -13.40
N VAL A 140 1.14 -24.07 -13.44
CA VAL A 140 2.09 -24.51 -14.47
C VAL A 140 1.43 -25.49 -15.44
N GLY A 141 0.34 -26.14 -15.04
CA GLY A 141 -0.35 -27.16 -15.82
C GLY A 141 0.61 -28.23 -16.33
N ASN A 142 0.49 -28.57 -17.61
CA ASN A 142 1.34 -29.57 -18.25
C ASN A 142 2.72 -29.03 -18.70
N PHE A 143 3.05 -27.76 -18.42
CA PHE A 143 4.33 -27.19 -18.84
C PHE A 143 5.55 -27.82 -18.17
N THR A 144 5.40 -28.62 -17.14
CA THR A 144 6.49 -29.30 -16.42
C THR A 144 6.24 -30.81 -16.29
N GLY A 145 5.29 -31.34 -17.05
CA GLY A 145 4.82 -32.72 -16.86
C GLY A 145 4.07 -32.90 -15.54
N GLY A 146 3.48 -31.82 -15.00
CA GLY A 146 2.71 -31.85 -13.75
C GLY A 146 3.57 -31.76 -12.48
N ASN A 147 4.83 -31.32 -12.60
CA ASN A 147 5.72 -31.08 -11.46
C ASN A 147 5.75 -29.60 -11.07
N ASP A 148 5.99 -29.32 -9.80
CA ASP A 148 6.21 -27.94 -9.35
C ASP A 148 7.50 -27.37 -9.97
N THR A 149 7.50 -26.07 -10.25
CA THR A 149 8.69 -25.36 -10.72
C THR A 149 8.84 -24.06 -9.97
N PHE A 150 9.99 -23.42 -10.11
CA PHE A 150 10.18 -22.06 -9.64
C PHE A 150 10.55 -21.15 -10.80
N VAL A 151 10.25 -19.87 -10.64
CA VAL A 151 10.69 -18.80 -11.52
C VAL A 151 11.35 -17.69 -10.70
N TYR A 152 12.30 -17.00 -11.31
CA TYR A 152 12.85 -15.79 -10.70
C TYR A 152 11.93 -14.61 -10.98
N SER A 153 11.87 -13.67 -10.04
CA SER A 153 11.14 -12.42 -10.22
C SER A 153 11.90 -11.28 -9.58
N LEU A 154 11.97 -10.15 -10.28
CA LEU A 154 12.47 -8.89 -9.73
C LEU A 154 11.26 -8.15 -9.15
N VAL A 155 11.31 -7.86 -7.86
CA VAL A 155 10.27 -7.10 -7.15
C VAL A 155 10.85 -5.80 -6.66
N GLY A 156 10.12 -4.71 -6.88
CA GLY A 156 10.45 -3.39 -6.38
C GLY A 156 9.26 -2.76 -5.65
N TYR A 157 9.51 -2.21 -4.48
CA TYR A 157 8.58 -1.36 -3.74
C TYR A 157 8.99 0.09 -3.87
N TYR A 158 8.01 0.92 -4.18
CA TYR A 158 8.18 2.31 -4.56
C TYR A 158 7.34 3.20 -3.68
N LEU A 159 7.91 4.33 -3.29
CA LEU A 159 7.13 5.43 -2.77
C LEU A 159 6.69 6.30 -3.94
N ILE A 160 5.38 6.52 -4.04
CA ILE A 160 4.78 7.37 -5.06
C ILE A 160 4.12 8.54 -4.34
N THR A 161 4.54 9.77 -4.64
CA THR A 161 4.10 11.01 -3.98
C THR A 161 3.30 11.91 -4.92
N ASP A 162 2.83 11.37 -6.05
CA ASP A 162 1.97 12.14 -6.94
C ASP A 162 0.64 12.39 -6.23
N ALA A 163 0.20 13.65 -6.20
CA ALA A 163 -1.17 13.95 -5.81
C ALA A 163 -2.07 13.24 -6.82
N GLY A 164 -2.96 12.36 -6.35
CA GLY A 164 -3.87 11.60 -7.21
C GLY A 164 -4.75 12.55 -8.03
N GLY A 165 -4.29 12.94 -9.22
CA GLY A 165 -4.93 13.97 -10.06
C GLY A 165 -6.34 13.64 -10.54
N ASN A 166 -6.84 12.43 -10.22
CA ASN A 166 -8.15 11.92 -10.64
C ASN A 166 -9.09 11.60 -9.46
N GLY A 167 -8.74 11.95 -8.21
CA GLY A 167 -9.61 11.74 -7.04
C GLY A 167 -9.73 10.30 -6.53
N THR A 168 -9.04 9.34 -7.17
CA THR A 168 -9.00 7.93 -6.72
C THR A 168 -8.10 7.71 -5.51
N TRP A 169 -7.05 8.52 -5.37
CA TRP A 169 -6.01 8.38 -4.36
C TRP A 169 -5.97 9.62 -3.48
N SER A 170 -5.54 9.44 -2.23
CA SER A 170 -5.33 10.55 -1.32
C SER A 170 -4.24 11.49 -1.86
N ASN A 171 -4.18 12.71 -1.34
CA ASN A 171 -3.12 13.64 -1.71
C ASN A 171 -1.75 13.27 -1.10
N THR A 172 -1.68 12.23 -0.26
CA THR A 172 -0.46 11.80 0.44
C THR A 172 0.38 10.85 -0.43
N ALA A 173 1.40 10.23 0.15
CA ALA A 173 2.18 9.22 -0.56
C ALA A 173 1.49 7.84 -0.49
N ARG A 174 1.82 6.99 -1.45
CA ARG A 174 1.35 5.60 -1.55
C ARG A 174 2.52 4.66 -1.82
N ILE A 175 2.38 3.41 -1.40
CA ILE A 175 3.36 2.36 -1.68
C ILE A 175 2.87 1.51 -2.84
N GLY A 176 3.57 1.64 -3.97
CA GLY A 176 3.35 0.84 -5.16
C GLY A 176 4.32 -0.33 -5.24
N ARG A 177 3.85 -1.43 -5.82
CA ARG A 177 4.66 -2.62 -6.10
C ARG A 177 4.81 -2.83 -7.59
N PHE A 178 6.05 -3.08 -8.00
CA PHE A 178 6.44 -3.48 -9.34
C PHE A 178 7.00 -4.90 -9.29
N GLU A 179 6.57 -5.76 -10.22
CA GLU A 179 7.10 -7.11 -10.35
C GLU A 179 7.18 -7.50 -11.82
N ILE A 180 8.32 -8.09 -12.19
CA ILE A 180 8.52 -8.75 -13.48
C ILE A 180 9.06 -10.15 -13.22
N LYS A 181 8.54 -11.14 -13.94
CA LYS A 181 8.90 -12.55 -13.74
C LYS A 181 9.49 -13.22 -14.98
N ASP A 182 10.25 -14.27 -14.71
CA ASP A 182 10.78 -15.17 -15.72
C ASP A 182 9.69 -16.02 -16.37
N GLY A 183 10.01 -16.53 -17.55
CA GLY A 183 9.22 -17.51 -18.26
C GLY A 183 9.60 -18.94 -17.87
N ILE A 184 8.88 -19.90 -18.44
CA ILE A 184 9.21 -21.33 -18.33
C ILE A 184 9.89 -21.73 -19.63
N PRO A 185 11.21 -21.98 -19.64
CA PRO A 185 11.92 -22.39 -20.85
C PRO A 185 11.40 -23.75 -21.34
N ASN A 186 11.39 -23.94 -22.65
CA ASN A 186 11.06 -25.23 -23.26
C ASN A 186 12.34 -26.05 -23.46
N PRO A 187 12.61 -27.09 -22.65
CA PRO A 187 13.87 -27.83 -22.72
C PRO A 187 14.03 -28.65 -24.02
N THR A 188 12.95 -28.91 -24.75
CA THR A 188 12.91 -29.86 -25.88
C THR A 188 12.55 -29.24 -27.22
N GLY A 189 12.15 -27.97 -27.27
CA GLY A 189 11.46 -27.42 -28.43
C GLY A 189 12.26 -26.40 -29.22
N ASN A 190 12.33 -26.61 -30.54
CA ASN A 190 12.62 -25.56 -31.53
C ASN A 190 11.31 -24.91 -32.03
N THR A 191 10.21 -25.08 -31.30
CA THR A 191 8.85 -24.74 -31.69
C THR A 191 8.08 -24.17 -30.49
N GLY A 192 7.24 -23.17 -30.73
CA GLY A 192 6.42 -22.52 -29.69
C GLY A 192 6.70 -21.03 -29.57
N LEU A 193 6.35 -20.44 -28.43
CA LEU A 193 6.64 -19.03 -28.14
C LEU A 193 8.15 -18.85 -28.01
N SER A 194 8.72 -17.84 -28.67
CA SER A 194 10.16 -17.59 -28.65
C SER A 194 10.48 -16.13 -28.41
N ARG A 195 11.60 -15.86 -27.73
CA ARG A 195 12.15 -14.51 -27.59
C ARG A 195 13.67 -14.53 -27.87
N PRO A 196 14.23 -13.51 -28.53
CA PRO A 196 15.67 -13.38 -28.66
C PRO A 196 16.29 -12.94 -27.33
N ASP A 197 17.01 -13.84 -26.65
CA ASP A 197 17.74 -13.55 -25.42
C ASP A 197 19.25 -13.67 -25.68
N ASN A 198 19.99 -12.59 -25.45
CA ASN A 198 21.44 -12.51 -25.66
C ASN A 198 21.88 -12.91 -27.10
N GLY A 199 21.08 -12.58 -28.11
CA GLY A 199 21.36 -12.92 -29.50
C GLY A 199 21.07 -14.38 -29.86
N LYS A 200 20.45 -15.16 -28.96
CA LYS A 200 19.98 -16.53 -29.22
C LYS A 200 18.46 -16.59 -29.10
N THR A 201 17.81 -17.30 -30.02
CA THR A 201 16.37 -17.57 -29.91
C THR A 201 16.14 -18.63 -28.85
N VAL A 202 15.53 -18.24 -27.73
CA VAL A 202 15.13 -19.16 -26.67
C VAL A 202 13.64 -19.45 -26.81
N TYR A 203 13.26 -20.72 -26.73
CA TYR A 203 11.87 -21.16 -26.78
C TYR A 203 11.33 -21.33 -25.37
N TYR A 204 10.10 -20.89 -25.19
CA TYR A 204 9.40 -20.85 -23.92
C TYR A 204 8.07 -21.59 -24.02
N ARG A 205 7.74 -22.35 -22.98
CA ARG A 205 6.38 -22.85 -22.75
C ARG A 205 5.48 -21.72 -22.25
N ARG A 206 6.04 -20.82 -21.45
CA ARG A 206 5.43 -19.56 -21.01
C ARG A 206 6.44 -18.43 -21.16
N LEU A 207 6.08 -17.38 -21.89
CA LEU A 207 6.97 -16.24 -22.10
C LEU A 207 7.25 -15.51 -20.78
N PRO A 208 8.49 -15.00 -20.58
CA PRO A 208 8.79 -14.04 -19.52
C PRO A 208 8.00 -12.74 -19.70
N ASP A 209 7.85 -11.98 -18.63
CA ASP A 209 7.29 -10.63 -18.72
C ASP A 209 8.19 -9.74 -19.62
N LYS A 210 7.58 -8.76 -20.31
CA LYS A 210 8.36 -7.85 -21.18
C LYS A 210 9.32 -7.03 -20.32
N GLY A 211 10.54 -6.83 -20.80
CA GLY A 211 11.62 -6.19 -20.03
C GLY A 211 12.32 -7.10 -19.01
N PHE A 212 11.75 -8.26 -18.65
CA PHE A 212 12.43 -9.23 -17.81
C PHE A 212 13.63 -9.85 -18.53
N ARG A 213 14.77 -9.99 -17.85
CA ARG A 213 15.93 -10.77 -18.31
C ARG A 213 16.54 -11.47 -17.11
N LEU A 214 16.96 -12.72 -17.26
CA LEU A 214 17.64 -13.42 -16.17
C LEU A 214 19.05 -12.82 -15.96
N PHE A 215 19.45 -12.70 -14.70
CA PHE A 215 20.79 -12.24 -14.34
C PHE A 215 21.87 -13.22 -14.82
N ASP A 216 23.06 -12.69 -15.13
CA ASP A 216 24.18 -13.48 -15.65
C ASP A 216 25.22 -13.73 -14.56
N LEU A 217 25.26 -14.96 -14.07
CA LEU A 217 26.21 -15.39 -13.05
C LEU A 217 27.59 -15.77 -13.61
N SER A 218 27.76 -15.84 -14.94
CA SER A 218 29.03 -16.20 -15.57
C SER A 218 30.08 -15.08 -15.56
N LYS A 219 29.64 -13.85 -15.29
CA LYS A 219 30.52 -12.68 -15.16
C LYS A 219 31.50 -12.83 -13.99
N ALA A 220 32.66 -12.18 -14.09
CA ALA A 220 33.66 -12.16 -13.03
C ALA A 220 33.22 -11.27 -11.84
N GLY A 221 33.63 -11.63 -10.62
CA GLY A 221 33.36 -10.87 -9.39
C GLY A 221 32.52 -11.62 -8.36
N ASP A 222 32.20 -10.95 -7.26
CA ASP A 222 31.27 -11.46 -6.25
C ASP A 222 29.82 -11.40 -6.73
N LEU A 223 28.91 -12.07 -6.01
CA LEU A 223 27.49 -12.10 -6.37
C LEU A 223 26.91 -10.69 -6.49
N ALA A 224 27.23 -9.80 -5.54
CA ALA A 224 26.71 -8.44 -5.53
C ALA A 224 27.08 -7.69 -6.82
N THR A 225 28.33 -7.83 -7.24
CA THR A 225 28.88 -7.23 -8.46
C THR A 225 28.15 -7.74 -9.70
N LYS A 226 27.94 -9.06 -9.80
CA LYS A 226 27.22 -9.67 -10.93
C LYS A 226 25.77 -9.18 -11.01
N MET A 227 25.10 -9.11 -9.87
CA MET A 227 23.70 -8.68 -9.78
C MET A 227 23.52 -7.18 -10.06
N LYS A 228 24.53 -6.35 -9.74
CA LYS A 228 24.54 -4.90 -10.06
C LYS A 228 24.69 -4.62 -11.55
N GLN A 229 25.31 -5.52 -12.31
CA GLN A 229 25.47 -5.42 -13.77
C GLN A 229 24.28 -5.98 -14.56
N TRP A 230 23.14 -6.15 -13.91
CA TRP A 230 21.93 -6.60 -14.58
C TRP A 230 21.40 -5.51 -15.53
N VAL A 231 20.94 -5.92 -16.70
CA VAL A 231 20.36 -5.04 -17.73
C VAL A 231 19.04 -5.66 -18.16
N LYS A 232 18.01 -4.83 -18.29
CA LYS A 232 16.68 -5.29 -18.72
C LYS A 232 16.71 -5.84 -20.16
N HIS A 233 15.66 -6.55 -20.55
CA HIS A 233 15.44 -6.86 -21.96
C HIS A 233 15.09 -5.58 -22.74
N PRO A 234 15.43 -5.48 -24.05
CA PRO A 234 15.11 -4.29 -24.86
C PRO A 234 13.63 -3.91 -24.88
N ASP A 235 12.73 -4.89 -24.73
CA ASP A 235 11.29 -4.64 -24.69
C ASP A 235 10.90 -3.68 -23.55
N SER A 236 9.88 -2.86 -23.81
CA SER A 236 9.24 -2.04 -22.77
C SER A 236 8.48 -2.93 -21.78
N TYR A 237 8.52 -2.56 -20.50
CA TYR A 237 7.79 -3.26 -19.46
C TYR A 237 6.29 -3.32 -19.77
N ASN A 238 5.69 -4.49 -19.55
CA ASN A 238 4.25 -4.69 -19.57
C ASN A 238 3.64 -4.72 -18.15
N ALA A 239 4.47 -4.58 -17.12
CA ALA A 239 4.05 -4.54 -15.74
C ALA A 239 3.83 -3.08 -15.32
N ASP A 240 2.58 -2.74 -14.98
CA ASP A 240 2.22 -1.46 -14.37
C ASP A 240 2.29 -1.53 -12.84
N MET A 241 2.50 -0.39 -12.18
CA MET A 241 2.39 -0.25 -10.72
C MET A 241 0.93 -0.11 -10.26
N ASN A 242 0.06 -1.03 -10.71
CA ASN A 242 -1.35 -1.01 -10.31
C ASN A 242 -1.58 -1.70 -8.95
N ALA A 243 -0.62 -2.47 -8.45
CA ALA A 243 -0.66 -3.06 -7.13
C ALA A 243 -0.23 -2.03 -6.06
N ILE A 244 -1.18 -1.21 -5.61
CA ILE A 244 -1.00 -0.30 -4.48
C ILE A 244 -1.28 -1.07 -3.19
N LEU A 245 -0.30 -1.12 -2.28
CA LEU A 245 -0.42 -1.83 -1.01
C LEU A 245 -1.14 -0.98 0.04
N ILE A 246 -0.79 0.30 0.07
CA ILE A 246 -1.27 1.24 1.06
C ILE A 246 -1.23 2.66 0.49
N ASP A 247 -2.29 3.40 0.78
CA ASP A 247 -2.42 4.85 0.61
C ASP A 247 -2.31 5.50 2.02
N TYR A 248 -2.29 6.82 2.13
CA TYR A 248 -2.12 7.50 3.42
C TYR A 248 -0.73 7.27 4.04
N VAL A 249 0.33 7.23 3.22
CA VAL A 249 1.71 7.19 3.71
C VAL A 249 2.23 8.60 3.89
N ASP A 250 2.92 8.82 5.00
CA ASP A 250 3.47 10.13 5.29
C ASP A 250 4.57 10.53 4.29
N ARG A 251 4.53 11.78 3.84
CA ARG A 251 5.49 12.36 2.90
C ARG A 251 6.45 13.37 3.56
N SER A 252 6.37 13.51 4.87
CA SER A 252 7.24 14.41 5.62
C SER A 252 8.65 13.85 5.66
N ALA A 253 9.63 14.67 5.24
CA ALA A 253 11.03 14.28 5.31
C ALA A 253 11.38 13.84 6.75
N LEU A 254 12.04 12.70 6.88
CA LEU A 254 12.59 12.27 8.15
C LEU A 254 13.81 13.15 8.41
N ASN A 255 13.71 14.08 9.37
CA ASN A 255 14.84 14.91 9.84
C ASN A 255 15.93 14.09 10.56
N VAL A 256 15.70 12.80 10.75
CA VAL A 256 16.64 11.86 11.34
C VAL A 256 17.35 11.17 10.18
N ARG A 257 18.68 11.27 10.11
CA ARG A 257 19.49 10.32 9.33
C ARG A 257 18.98 8.93 9.72
N ASN A 258 18.32 8.23 8.80
CA ASN A 258 17.77 6.88 9.01
C ASN A 258 18.75 6.06 9.86
N THR A 259 18.42 5.87 11.13
CA THR A 259 19.27 5.14 12.08
C THR A 259 19.05 3.66 11.82
N CYS A 260 19.64 3.19 10.73
CA CYS A 260 19.73 1.77 10.48
C CYS A 260 20.60 1.12 11.56
N PRO A 261 20.25 -0.09 12.01
CA PRO A 261 21.12 -0.86 12.87
C PRO A 261 22.52 -1.02 12.25
N THR A 262 23.54 -1.15 13.09
CA THR A 262 24.92 -1.34 12.64
C THR A 262 25.02 -2.47 11.61
N GLY A 263 25.69 -2.21 10.48
CA GLY A 263 25.84 -3.15 9.38
C GLY A 263 24.68 -3.18 8.38
N GLN A 264 23.72 -2.26 8.48
CA GLN A 264 22.70 -2.00 7.45
C GLN A 264 22.88 -0.61 6.86
N THR A 265 22.58 -0.49 5.56
CA THR A 265 22.58 0.79 4.85
C THR A 265 21.15 1.23 4.58
N PRO A 266 20.77 2.49 4.87
CA PRO A 266 19.46 2.98 4.52
C PRO A 266 19.34 3.09 3.01
N THR A 267 18.24 2.58 2.45
CA THR A 267 17.85 2.90 1.09
C THR A 267 17.47 4.38 1.00
N SER A 268 17.56 4.95 -0.20
CA SER A 268 17.41 6.40 -0.41
C SER A 268 16.17 6.95 0.32
N VAL A 269 16.42 7.91 1.22
CA VAL A 269 15.46 8.43 2.21
C VAL A 269 14.47 9.37 1.56
N ILE A 270 13.17 9.06 1.58
CA ILE A 270 12.14 9.95 1.04
C ILE A 270 10.85 9.84 1.87
N ALA A 271 10.88 10.20 3.16
CA ALA A 271 9.71 10.31 4.04
C ALA A 271 9.23 9.03 4.75
N GLY A 272 7.92 8.78 4.83
CA GLY A 272 7.28 7.76 5.66
C GLY A 272 7.45 6.32 5.19
N PHE A 273 8.27 6.06 4.17
CA PHE A 273 8.62 4.72 3.74
C PHE A 273 10.12 4.63 3.46
N TYR A 274 10.82 3.76 4.19
CA TYR A 274 12.24 3.50 3.97
C TYR A 274 12.60 2.07 4.36
N ALA A 275 13.75 1.60 3.88
CA ALA A 275 14.31 0.32 4.27
C ALA A 275 15.77 0.44 4.70
N CYS A 276 16.20 -0.46 5.57
CA CYS A 276 17.59 -0.66 5.95
C CYS A 276 18.01 -2.03 5.44
N VAL A 277 19.04 -2.09 4.59
CA VAL A 277 19.44 -3.30 3.88
C VAL A 277 20.84 -3.73 4.29
N ASN A 278 20.98 -5.02 4.62
CA ASN A 278 22.24 -5.74 4.66
C ASN A 278 22.26 -6.72 3.48
N ALA A 279 22.95 -6.33 2.40
CA ALA A 279 23.03 -7.11 1.18
C ALA A 279 23.78 -8.44 1.37
N THR A 280 24.83 -8.45 2.20
CA THR A 280 25.64 -9.66 2.49
C THR A 280 24.83 -10.73 3.22
N GLY A 281 23.99 -10.32 4.17
CA GLY A 281 23.12 -11.22 4.93
C GLY A 281 21.73 -11.42 4.32
N THR A 282 21.46 -10.91 3.12
CA THR A 282 20.12 -10.90 2.47
C THR A 282 19.02 -10.51 3.46
N THR A 283 19.27 -9.49 4.28
CA THR A 283 18.34 -9.05 5.34
C THR A 283 17.91 -7.62 5.07
N ALA A 284 16.62 -7.35 5.20
CA ALA A 284 16.07 -6.00 5.11
C ALA A 284 15.17 -5.71 6.32
N GLN A 285 15.23 -4.49 6.83
CA GLN A 285 14.28 -3.96 7.78
C GLN A 285 13.50 -2.83 7.12
N VAL A 286 12.18 -2.98 7.05
CA VAL A 286 11.29 -2.05 6.36
C VAL A 286 10.53 -1.23 7.39
N PHE A 287 10.41 0.06 7.17
CA PHE A 287 9.74 1.00 8.04
C PHE A 287 8.65 1.74 7.25
N ILE A 288 7.44 1.77 7.80
CA ILE A 288 6.31 2.51 7.25
C ILE A 288 5.73 3.41 8.34
N ARG A 289 5.47 4.66 8.00
CA ARG A 289 4.73 5.66 8.78
C ARG A 289 3.51 6.10 7.99
N GLY A 290 2.33 5.79 8.52
CA GLY A 290 1.05 6.24 7.97
C GLY A 290 0.73 7.69 8.34
N ASN A 291 -0.31 8.24 7.71
CA ASN A 291 -0.88 9.56 7.95
C ASN A 291 -2.40 9.42 8.13
N ALA A 292 -2.81 9.02 9.33
CA ALA A 292 -4.23 8.90 9.68
C ALA A 292 -4.91 10.28 9.76
N TRP A 293 -4.13 11.34 10.01
CA TRP A 293 -4.65 12.70 10.09
C TRP A 293 -5.29 13.16 8.78
N GLN A 294 -4.72 12.80 7.63
CA GLN A 294 -5.30 13.12 6.33
C GLN A 294 -6.67 12.45 6.08
N ARG A 295 -6.99 11.35 6.76
CA ARG A 295 -8.32 10.72 6.69
C ARG A 295 -9.39 11.55 7.42
N ILE A 296 -8.96 12.33 8.41
CA ILE A 296 -9.82 13.19 9.23
C ILE A 296 -9.93 14.56 8.58
N ASN A 297 -8.78 15.13 8.20
CA ASN A 297 -8.65 16.43 7.58
C ASN A 297 -8.41 16.24 6.07
N ASN A 298 -9.50 16.20 5.29
CA ASN A 298 -9.45 16.03 3.83
C ASN A 298 -8.95 17.31 3.12
N SER A 299 -7.80 17.81 3.55
CA SER A 299 -7.15 18.99 3.01
C SER A 299 -6.60 18.73 1.61
N SER A 300 -6.56 19.77 0.77
CA SER A 300 -5.96 19.70 -0.56
C SER A 300 -4.43 19.50 -0.51
N SER A 301 -3.80 19.86 0.62
CA SER A 301 -2.37 19.66 0.86
C SER A 301 -2.16 18.73 2.04
N PRO A 302 -1.44 17.62 1.89
CA PRO A 302 -1.22 16.71 3.00
C PRO A 302 -0.50 17.35 4.15
N ASP A 303 -1.09 17.20 5.32
CA ASP A 303 -0.55 17.67 6.58
C ASP A 303 0.73 16.90 6.92
N PRO A 304 1.84 17.59 7.21
CA PRO A 304 3.08 16.94 7.59
C PRO A 304 3.02 16.41 9.02
N TYR A 305 3.90 15.46 9.31
CA TYR A 305 4.18 14.97 10.65
C TYR A 305 4.63 16.12 11.55
N THR A 306 4.07 16.14 12.77
CA THR A 306 4.48 17.03 13.86
C THR A 306 4.39 16.25 15.17
N ASP A 307 5.26 16.56 16.13
CA ASP A 307 5.28 15.82 17.42
C ASP A 307 3.97 15.97 18.19
N ALA A 308 3.29 17.12 18.07
CA ALA A 308 1.98 17.36 18.66
C ALA A 308 0.88 16.43 18.11
N ARG A 309 1.08 15.83 16.94
CA ARG A 309 0.12 14.95 16.27
C ARG A 309 0.66 13.54 16.06
N ALA A 310 1.77 13.16 16.71
CA ALA A 310 2.43 11.88 16.50
C ALA A 310 1.49 10.66 16.60
N THR A 311 0.48 10.72 17.46
CA THR A 311 -0.56 9.68 17.61
C THR A 311 -1.34 9.38 16.33
N TYR A 312 -1.44 10.33 15.40
CA TYR A 312 -2.10 10.17 14.09
C TYR A 312 -1.15 9.75 12.96
N PHE A 313 0.11 9.48 13.29
CA PHE A 313 1.12 9.00 12.34
C PHE A 313 1.67 7.66 12.82
N PRO A 314 0.84 6.60 12.82
CA PRO A 314 1.28 5.30 13.28
C PRO A 314 2.47 4.83 12.46
N SER A 315 3.49 4.35 13.15
CA SER A 315 4.69 3.80 12.54
C SER A 315 4.90 2.36 12.96
N ALA A 316 5.34 1.54 12.02
CA ALA A 316 5.68 0.16 12.27
C ALA A 316 6.90 -0.23 11.44
N SER A 317 7.59 -1.28 11.90
CA SER A 317 8.71 -1.83 11.15
C SER A 317 8.77 -3.34 11.29
N ILE A 318 9.32 -4.00 10.27
CA ILE A 318 9.55 -5.44 10.28
C ILE A 318 10.94 -5.73 9.72
N ARG A 319 11.65 -6.66 10.35
CA ARG A 319 12.95 -7.15 9.89
C ARG A 319 12.78 -8.56 9.35
N VAL A 320 13.24 -8.78 8.12
CA VAL A 320 13.07 -10.04 7.40
C VAL A 320 14.39 -10.46 6.78
N GLN A 321 14.72 -11.72 6.95
CA GLN A 321 15.84 -12.37 6.29
C GLN A 321 15.30 -13.20 5.11
N GLY A 322 15.84 -12.94 3.92
CA GLY A 322 15.57 -13.74 2.74
C GLY A 322 16.15 -15.14 2.88
N ARG A 323 15.35 -16.16 2.55
CA ARG A 323 15.72 -17.57 2.60
C ARG A 323 15.95 -18.17 1.21
N GLY A 324 15.87 -17.34 0.17
CA GLY A 324 16.17 -17.74 -1.19
C GLY A 324 17.66 -18.01 -1.36
N PHE A 325 18.00 -19.04 -2.13
CA PHE A 325 19.38 -19.40 -2.44
C PHE A 325 19.60 -19.43 -3.94
N LEU A 326 20.77 -18.95 -4.37
CA LEU A 326 21.30 -19.17 -5.71
C LEU A 326 22.27 -20.33 -5.67
N TYR A 327 22.10 -21.27 -6.60
CA TYR A 327 23.17 -22.20 -6.91
C TYR A 327 24.16 -21.49 -7.82
N THR A 328 25.25 -20.99 -7.26
CA THR A 328 26.44 -20.63 -8.03
C THR A 328 27.24 -21.92 -8.22
N LYS A 329 27.41 -22.35 -9.47
CA LYS A 329 28.41 -23.38 -9.81
C LYS A 329 29.81 -22.82 -9.69
#